data_AF-X0WEQ4-F1
#
_entry.id   AF-X0WEQ4-F1
#
_cell.length_a   1.000
_cell.length_b   1.000
_cell.length_c   1.000
_cell.angle_alpha   90.00
_cell.angle_beta   90.00
_cell.angle_gamma   90.00
#
_symmetry.space_group_name_H-M   'P 1'
#
loop_
_entity.id
_entity.type
_entity.pdbx_description
1 polymer ?
#
loop_
_entity_poly.entity_id
_entity_poly.type
_entity_poly.pdbx_seq_one_letter_code
_entity_poly.pdbx_strand_id
1 'polypeptide(L)' 'MKIDKWKMVGGRVYRLAEVFDKITDATTKARELKEHNRVFLSKTDDARWLVYYRPKDPEVECAPKFYSVV' A
#
# COMPACT_ATOMS: atom_id res chain seq x y z
N MET A 1 11.02 11.64 -16.87
CA MET A 1 11.00 10.48 -15.94
C MET A 1 9.68 9.73 -16.10
N LYS A 2 9.68 8.39 -16.18
CA LYS A 2 8.46 7.59 -16.24
C LYS A 2 8.01 7.26 -14.81
N ILE A 3 6.75 7.52 -14.49
CA ILE A 3 6.16 7.14 -13.21
C ILE A 3 5.60 5.73 -13.35
N ASP A 4 6.10 4.82 -12.53
CA ASP A 4 5.63 3.43 -12.54
C ASP A 4 4.28 3.31 -11.86
N LYS A 5 3.31 2.72 -12.57
CA LYS A 5 1.98 2.41 -12.03
C LYS A 5 2.02 1.37 -10.92
N TRP A 6 3.06 0.55 -10.88
CA TRP A 6 3.24 -0.54 -9.93
C TRP A 6 4.65 -0.48 -9.35
N LYS A 7 4.79 -0.77 -8.06
CA LYS A 7 6.08 -0.76 -7.37
C LYS A 7 6.23 -2.02 -6.52
N MET A 8 7.38 -2.67 -6.64
CA MET A 8 7.73 -3.83 -5.81
C MET A 8 8.49 -3.36 -4.57
N VAL A 9 8.01 -3.73 -3.39
CA VAL A 9 8.64 -3.41 -2.09
C VAL A 9 8.59 -4.66 -1.22
N GLY A 10 9.75 -5.19 -0.82
CA GLY A 10 9.85 -6.38 0.03
C GLY A 10 9.12 -7.60 -0.55
N GLY A 11 9.23 -7.84 -1.86
CA GLY A 11 8.57 -8.94 -2.56
C GLY A 11 7.06 -8.78 -2.76
N ARG A 12 6.48 -7.62 -2.40
CA ARG A 12 5.05 -7.33 -2.54
C ARG A 12 4.82 -6.20 -3.53
N VAL A 13 3.75 -6.31 -4.31
CA VAL A 13 3.38 -5.32 -5.34
C VAL A 13 2.42 -4.31 -4.75
N TYR A 14 2.72 -3.03 -4.97
CA TYR A 14 1.88 -1.89 -4.61
C TYR A 14 1.47 -1.15 -5.88
N ARG A 15 0.23 -0.65 -5.90
CA ARG A 15 -0.32 0.17 -6.99
C ARG A 15 -0.14 1.64 -6.69
N LEU A 16 0.18 2.45 -7.69
CA LEU A 16 0.17 3.91 -7.56
C LEU A 16 -1.26 4.38 -7.31
N ALA A 17 -1.46 5.11 -6.21
CA ALA A 17 -2.68 5.85 -5.95
C ALA A 17 -2.63 7.20 -6.67
N GLU A 18 -1.63 8.02 -6.34
CA GLU A 18 -1.57 9.42 -6.77
C GLU A 18 -0.16 10.00 -6.60
N VAL A 19 0.10 11.15 -7.26
CA VAL A 19 1.37 11.86 -7.28
C VAL A 19 1.13 13.29 -6.81
N PHE A 20 1.97 13.78 -5.90
CA PHE A 20 1.85 15.10 -5.29
C PHE A 20 3.16 15.87 -5.37
N ASP A 21 3.09 17.19 -5.48
CA ASP A 21 4.29 18.04 -5.42
C ASP A 21 4.73 18.29 -3.97
N LYS A 22 3.81 18.18 -3.01
CA LYS A 22 4.06 18.43 -1.58
C LYS A 22 3.96 17.16 -0.76
N ILE A 23 4.89 17.01 0.18
CA ILE A 23 4.91 15.87 1.12
C ILE A 23 3.67 15.87 2.03
N THR A 24 3.12 17.04 2.37
CA THR A 24 1.92 17.17 3.22
C THR A 24 0.74 16.46 2.59
N ASP A 25 0.52 16.68 1.29
CA ASP A 25 -0.65 16.18 0.57
C ASP A 25 -0.51 14.66 0.36
N ALA A 26 0.70 14.21 0.00
CA ALA A 26 1.02 12.78 -0.06
C ALA A 26 0.84 12.07 1.29
N THR A 27 1.18 12.75 2.40
CA THR A 27 1.01 12.20 3.75
C THR A 27 -0.46 12.13 4.14
N THR A 28 -1.26 13.14 3.81
CA THR A 28 -2.72 13.12 4.00
C THR A 28 -3.33 11.93 3.25
N LYS A 29 -2.99 11.77 1.97
CA LYS A 29 -3.49 10.64 1.17
C LYS A 29 -3.06 9.28 1.73
N ALA A 30 -1.82 9.19 2.21
CA ALA A 30 -1.30 7.98 2.83
C ALA A 30 -2.04 7.63 4.14
N ARG A 31 -2.48 8.63 4.91
CA ARG A 31 -3.27 8.42 6.13
C ARG A 31 -4.67 7.90 5.82
N GLU A 32 -5.36 8.47 4.84
CA GLU A 32 -6.66 7.97 4.37
C GLU A 32 -6.58 6.50 3.95
N LEU A 33 -5.56 6.14 3.17
CA LEU A 33 -5.43 4.78 2.64
C LEU A 33 -5.05 3.75 3.72
N LYS A 34 -4.36 4.17 4.79
CA LYS A 34 -3.83 3.28 5.83
C LYS A 34 -4.91 2.52 6.62
N GLU A 35 -6.15 2.99 6.60
CA GLU A 35 -7.27 2.33 7.29
C GLU A 35 -7.45 0.89 6.78
N HIS A 36 -7.49 0.71 5.45
CA HIS A 36 -7.72 -0.59 4.82
C HIS A 36 -6.53 -1.14 4.03
N ASN A 37 -5.48 -0.34 3.84
CA ASN A 37 -4.34 -0.68 2.99
C ASN A 37 -3.01 -0.57 3.73
N ARG A 38 -1.99 -1.27 3.21
CA ARG A 38 -0.59 -0.90 3.45
C ARG A 38 -0.19 0.15 2.43
N VAL A 39 0.54 1.16 2.87
CA VAL A 39 0.92 2.32 2.05
C VAL A 39 2.43 2.47 2.01
N PHE A 40 2.97 2.91 0.88
CA PHE A 40 4.37 3.19 0.65
C PHE A 40 4.53 4.56 -0.02
N LEU A 41 5.38 5.41 0.53
CA LEU A 41 5.72 6.73 -0.03
C LEU A 41 7.07 6.65 -0.73
N SER A 42 7.16 7.23 -1.92
CA SER A 42 8.41 7.35 -2.66
C SER A 42 8.61 8.77 -3.13
N LYS A 43 9.82 9.31 -2.98
CA LYS A 43 10.21 10.57 -3.60
C LYS A 43 10.84 10.30 -4.97
N THR A 44 10.58 11.15 -5.94
CA THR A 44 11.22 11.15 -7.26
C THR A 44 12.40 12.13 -7.30
N ASP A 45 13.23 12.03 -8.35
CA ASP A 45 14.37 12.94 -8.57
C ASP A 45 13.92 14.38 -8.81
N ASP A 46 12.72 14.58 -9.35
CA ASP A 46 12.08 15.89 -9.55
C ASP A 46 11.30 16.39 -8.31
N ALA A 47 11.60 15.83 -7.14
CA ALA A 47 11.05 16.21 -5.84
C ALA A 47 9.53 16.02 -5.64
N ARG A 48 8.86 15.28 -6.53
CA ARG A 48 7.47 14.84 -6.34
C ARG A 48 7.38 13.62 -5.43
N TRP A 49 6.19 13.41 -4.89
CA TRP A 49 5.86 12.37 -3.94
C TRP A 49 4.80 11.43 -4.52
N LEU A 50 5.16 10.16 -4.62
CA LEU A 50 4.29 9.10 -5.10
C LEU A 50 3.71 8.36 -3.89
N VAL A 51 2.40 8.17 -3.89
CA VAL A 51 1.70 7.35 -2.89
C VAL A 51 1.32 6.03 -3.54
N TYR A 52 1.86 4.94 -3.01
CA TYR A 52 1.56 3.57 -3.44
C TYR A 52 0.79 2.83 -2.36
N TYR A 53 -0.12 1.93 -2.74
CA TYR A 53 -0.92 1.15 -1.80
C TYR A 53 -1.11 -0.31 -2.23
N ARG A 54 -1.45 -1.14 -1.26
CA ARG A 54 -1.98 -2.49 -1.47
C ARG A 54 -2.95 -2.85 -0.34
N PRO A 55 -3.97 -3.69 -0.58
CA PRO A 55 -4.82 -4.19 0.49
C PRO A 55 -4.00 -4.84 1.62
N LYS A 56 -4.46 -4.70 2.86
CA LYS A 56 -3.94 -5.50 3.97
C LYS A 56 -4.18 -6.98 3.68
N ASP A 57 -3.29 -7.83 4.17
CA ASP A 57 -3.55 -9.26 4.09
C ASP A 57 -4.79 -9.56 4.95
N PRO A 58 -5.69 -10.45 4.50
CA PRO A 58 -6.76 -10.91 5.36
C PRO A 58 -6.14 -11.46 6.65
N GLU A 59 -6.77 -11.16 7.79
CA GLU A 59 -6.48 -11.84 9.04
C GLU A 59 -6.95 -13.29 8.89
N VAL A 60 -6.10 -14.13 8.31
CA VAL A 60 -6.35 -15.57 8.29
C VAL A 60 -6.10 -16.06 9.71
N GLU A 61 -7.17 -16.22 10.48
CA GLU A 61 -7.13 -17.03 11.69
C GLU A 61 -6.80 -18.47 11.26
N CYS A 62 -5.54 -18.87 11.44
CA CYS A 62 -5.12 -20.27 11.34
C CYS A 62 -5.66 -21.07 12.53
N ALA A 63 -6.99 -21.08 12.72
CA ALA A 63 -7.64 -21.95 13.69
C ALA A 63 -7.91 -23.31 13.03
N PRO A 64 -7.38 -24.43 13.56
CA PRO A 64 -7.76 -25.75 13.07
C PRO A 64 -9.26 -25.95 13.26
N LYS A 65 -9.98 -26.11 12.15
CA LYS A 65 -11.39 -26.51 12.18
C LYS A 65 -11.44 -27.99 12.56
N PHE A 66 -11.64 -28.29 13.85
CA PHE A 66 -11.96 -29.64 14.28
C PHE A 66 -13.39 -29.96 13.84
N TYR A 67 -13.55 -30.86 12.87
CA TYR A 67 -14.85 -31.42 12.52
C TYR A 67 -15.06 -32.66 13.39
N SER A 68 -16.02 -32.61 14.32
CA SER A 68 -16.51 -33.82 14.99
C SER A 68 -17.36 -34.60 13.99
N VAL A 69 -16.86 -35.73 13.52
CA VAL A 69 -17.69 -36.73 12.83
C VAL A 69 -18.50 -37.43 13.92
N VAL A 70 -19.80 -37.11 13.99
CA VAL A 70 -20.79 -37.82 14.81
C VAL A 70 -21.48 -38.85 13.93
#